data_AF-A0A562U8V6-F1
#
_entry.id   AF-A0A562U8V6-F1
#
_cell.length_a   1.000
_cell.length_b   1.000
_cell.length_c   1.000
_cell.angle_alpha   90.00
_cell.angle_beta   90.00
_cell.angle_gamma   90.00
#
_symmetry.space_group_name_H-M   'P 1'
#
loop_
_entity.id
_entity.type
_entity.pdbx_description
1 polymer ?
#
loop_
_entity_poly.entity_id
_entity_poly.type
_entity_poly.pdbx_seq_one_letter_code
_entity_poly.pdbx_strand_id
1 'polypeptide(L)'
;MKFFKLFLVIFLSVSNYLFAQEKETANQTLNYPVTLQNLSDALNLLNINVFNIGIPVEGQNKLRLFVYLDEYEKGGVEKKHEEIWSEIIGNGTPTGNDGKITLMIHKIDDIKFAVSIKTLGGMRVQLIDKAPQYNIEHKFELFKAQPLLPGKIIPVLLFGSMWHDPNLPADAVRFCMERQLNPDFSSEAFKLMTHYYIFSFEVKNI
;
A
#
# COMPACT_ATOMS: atom_id res chain seq x y z
N MET A 1 72.73 -51.26 4.81
CA MET A 1 73.62 -50.82 5.90
C MET A 1 73.94 -49.35 5.69
N LYS A 2 73.82 -48.53 6.76
CA LYS A 2 74.26 -47.12 6.89
C LYS A 2 73.38 -46.10 6.15
N PHE A 3 72.35 -45.51 6.77
CA PHE A 3 72.33 -44.49 7.84
C PHE A 3 73.15 -43.23 7.56
N PHE A 4 72.47 -42.11 7.86
CA PHE A 4 73.03 -40.84 8.35
C PHE A 4 73.63 -39.89 7.32
N LYS A 5 72.82 -38.91 6.91
CA LYS A 5 72.99 -37.48 7.24
C LYS A 5 72.05 -36.64 6.39
N LEU A 6 70.97 -36.11 6.97
CA LEU A 6 70.56 -34.74 6.68
C LEU A 6 69.48 -34.26 7.66
N PHE A 7 69.86 -33.24 8.47
CA PHE A 7 69.01 -32.13 8.93
C PHE A 7 67.79 -32.51 9.79
N LEU A 8 67.74 -32.39 11.11
CA LEU A 8 68.09 -31.25 11.99
C LEU A 8 67.86 -29.83 11.40
N VAL A 9 66.77 -29.61 10.66
CA VAL A 9 66.17 -28.25 10.49
C VAL A 9 64.65 -28.40 10.23
N ILE A 10 63.88 -28.94 11.18
CA ILE A 10 62.39 -28.94 11.07
C ILE A 10 61.71 -28.29 12.28
N PHE A 11 62.44 -27.74 13.26
CA PHE A 11 61.81 -27.20 14.48
C PHE A 11 62.04 -25.70 14.78
N LEU A 12 62.43 -24.90 13.79
CA LEU A 12 62.58 -23.44 13.96
C LEU A 12 61.94 -22.58 12.86
N SER A 13 61.03 -23.13 12.04
CA SER A 13 60.34 -22.38 10.97
C SER A 13 58.82 -22.23 11.17
N VAL A 14 58.27 -22.55 12.34
CA VAL A 14 56.85 -22.27 12.65
C VAL A 14 56.62 -20.83 13.14
N SER A 15 57.66 -20.03 13.36
CA SER A 15 57.52 -18.67 13.93
C SER A 15 57.25 -17.54 12.94
N ASN A 16 57.07 -17.79 11.63
CA ASN A 16 56.83 -16.72 10.64
C ASN A 16 55.50 -16.83 9.86
N TYR A 17 54.53 -17.62 10.33
CA TYR A 17 53.13 -17.43 9.90
C TYR A 17 52.36 -16.44 10.79
N LEU A 18 53.07 -15.66 11.62
CA LEU A 18 52.63 -14.33 12.03
C LEU A 18 53.04 -13.33 10.94
N PHE A 19 52.56 -13.54 9.71
CA PHE A 19 52.21 -12.38 8.91
C PHE A 19 51.04 -11.75 9.65
N ALA A 20 51.37 -10.69 10.38
CA ALA A 20 50.43 -9.65 10.76
C ALA A 20 49.67 -9.23 9.50
N GLN A 21 48.57 -9.91 9.21
CA GLN A 21 47.45 -9.26 8.57
C GLN A 21 47.00 -8.23 9.59
N GLU A 22 47.38 -6.98 9.32
CA GLU A 22 46.69 -5.83 9.86
C GLU A 22 45.20 -6.14 9.68
N LYS A 23 44.55 -6.42 10.79
CA LYS A 23 43.12 -6.58 10.84
C LYS A 23 42.59 -5.19 10.54
N GLU A 24 42.37 -4.90 9.25
CA GLU A 24 41.39 -3.91 8.86
C GLU A 24 40.08 -4.41 9.46
N THR A 25 39.86 -4.02 10.71
CA THR A 25 38.54 -3.96 11.31
C THR A 25 37.91 -2.71 10.71
N ALA A 26 37.80 -2.72 9.38
CA ALA A 26 36.89 -1.84 8.70
C ALA A 26 35.52 -2.38 9.10
N ASN A 27 35.03 -1.94 10.25
CA ASN A 27 33.61 -1.79 10.46
C ASN A 27 33.16 -0.76 9.42
N GLN A 28 33.10 -1.19 8.15
CA GLN A 28 32.34 -0.54 7.11
C GLN A 28 30.90 -0.74 7.53
N THR A 29 30.47 0.09 8.47
CA THR A 29 29.08 0.21 8.84
C THR A 29 28.44 0.73 7.57
N LEU A 30 27.78 -0.17 6.83
CA LEU A 30 27.03 0.20 5.64
C LEU A 30 25.95 1.20 6.06
N ASN A 31 26.28 2.49 5.96
CA ASN A 31 25.41 3.58 6.32
C ASN A 31 24.55 3.90 5.11
N TYR A 32 23.48 3.12 4.94
CA TYR A 32 22.41 3.45 4.01
C TYR A 32 21.35 4.24 4.78
N PRO A 33 21.37 5.58 4.75
CA PRO A 33 20.33 6.36 5.41
C PRO A 33 18.98 6.00 4.82
N VAL A 34 18.07 5.50 5.65
CA VAL A 34 16.69 5.20 5.23
C VAL A 34 15.98 6.52 5.01
N THR A 35 15.73 6.88 3.75
CA THR A 35 14.97 8.08 3.38
C THR A 35 13.49 7.76 3.12
N LEU A 36 12.62 8.78 3.18
CA LEU A 36 11.21 8.63 2.79
C LEU A 36 11.04 8.15 1.34
N GLN A 37 11.93 8.59 0.45
CA GLN A 37 11.92 8.12 -0.94
C GLN A 37 12.20 6.62 -1.02
N ASN A 38 13.23 6.13 -0.31
CA ASN A 38 13.54 4.70 -0.33
C ASN A 38 12.41 3.85 0.28
N LEU A 39 11.71 4.37 1.29
CA LEU A 39 10.53 3.70 1.84
C LEU A 39 9.37 3.69 0.84
N SER A 40 9.10 4.81 0.16
CA SER A 40 8.07 4.87 -0.89
C SER A 40 8.39 3.93 -2.05
N ASP A 41 9.63 3.89 -2.50
CA ASP A 41 10.08 3.01 -3.58
C ASP A 41 9.94 1.54 -3.17
N ALA A 42 10.32 1.19 -1.94
CA ALA A 42 10.16 -0.16 -1.41
C ALA A 42 8.68 -0.58 -1.35
N LEU A 43 7.78 0.30 -0.89
CA LEU A 43 6.34 0.02 -0.87
C LEU A 43 5.78 -0.15 -2.28
N ASN A 44 6.19 0.70 -3.22
CA ASN A 44 5.79 0.59 -4.62
C ASN A 44 6.28 -0.73 -5.26
N LEU A 45 7.52 -1.14 -4.98
CA LEU A 45 8.07 -2.43 -5.43
C LEU A 45 7.32 -3.63 -4.85
N LEU A 46 6.76 -3.49 -3.65
CA LEU A 46 5.89 -4.49 -3.02
C LEU A 46 4.43 -4.38 -3.48
N ASN A 47 4.11 -3.49 -4.42
CA ASN A 47 2.75 -3.18 -4.86
C ASN A 47 1.80 -2.79 -3.71
N ILE A 48 2.34 -2.10 -2.69
CA ILE A 48 1.59 -1.58 -1.56
C ILE A 48 1.37 -0.10 -1.78
N ASN A 49 0.10 0.28 -1.92
CA ASN A 49 -0.34 1.66 -2.01
C ASN A 49 -0.88 2.10 -0.65
N VAL A 50 -0.39 3.23 -0.13
CA VAL A 50 -0.75 3.74 1.20
C VAL A 50 -1.40 5.11 1.07
N PHE A 51 -2.63 5.22 1.58
CA PHE A 51 -3.42 6.45 1.58
C PHE A 51 -3.68 6.88 3.02
N ASN A 52 -3.15 8.04 3.40
CA ASN A 52 -3.40 8.63 4.71
C ASN A 52 -4.53 9.65 4.59
N ILE A 53 -5.61 9.40 5.32
CA ILE A 53 -6.86 10.16 5.24
C ILE A 53 -7.12 10.78 6.61
N GLY A 54 -7.22 12.11 6.64
CA GLY A 54 -7.55 12.86 7.83
C GLY A 54 -9.07 12.93 8.03
N ILE A 55 -9.53 12.61 9.24
CA ILE A 55 -10.89 12.77 9.69
C ILE A 55 -10.92 13.93 10.70
N PRO A 56 -11.77 14.94 10.48
CA PRO A 56 -12.00 15.97 11.48
C PRO A 56 -12.75 15.34 12.67
N VAL A 57 -12.06 15.21 13.81
CA VAL A 57 -12.62 14.65 15.06
C VAL A 57 -12.85 15.73 16.13
N GLU A 58 -12.70 17.00 15.78
CA GLU A 58 -12.81 18.12 16.73
C GLU A 58 -14.20 18.17 17.38
N GLY A 59 -14.23 18.20 18.72
CA GLY A 59 -15.44 18.37 19.52
C GLY A 59 -16.33 17.12 19.65
N GLN A 60 -15.86 15.94 19.22
CA GLN A 60 -16.65 14.70 19.30
C GLN A 60 -15.99 13.65 20.19
N ASN A 61 -16.77 13.08 21.12
CA ASN A 61 -16.25 12.16 22.14
C ASN A 61 -15.96 10.76 21.58
N LYS A 62 -16.78 10.25 20.65
CA LYS A 62 -16.59 8.95 19.98
C LYS A 62 -17.24 8.92 18.60
N LEU A 63 -16.54 8.32 17.64
CA LEU A 63 -16.99 8.13 16.27
C LEU A 63 -16.79 6.69 15.85
N ARG A 64 -17.66 6.20 14.97
CA ARG A 64 -17.46 4.95 14.25
C ARG A 64 -17.25 5.26 12.78
N LEU A 65 -16.13 4.76 12.25
CA LEU A 65 -15.86 4.75 10.83
C LEU A 65 -16.40 3.46 10.21
N PHE A 66 -17.09 3.62 9.11
CA PHE A 66 -17.44 2.56 8.18
C PHE A 66 -16.65 2.80 6.90
N VAL A 67 -16.05 1.74 6.40
CA VAL A 67 -15.40 1.67 5.10
C VAL A 67 -16.20 0.69 4.27
N TYR A 68 -16.70 1.19 3.16
CA TYR A 68 -17.45 0.44 2.17
C TYR A 68 -16.53 0.12 1.00
N LEU A 69 -16.55 -1.14 0.58
CA LEU A 69 -15.90 -1.60 -0.64
C LEU A 69 -16.99 -2.13 -1.56
N ASP A 70 -17.30 -1.33 -2.58
CA ASP A 70 -18.31 -1.65 -3.56
C ASP A 70 -17.65 -2.11 -4.86
N GLU A 71 -18.00 -3.30 -5.35
CA GLU A 71 -17.54 -3.85 -6.62
C GLU A 71 -18.57 -3.57 -7.71
N TYR A 72 -18.10 -3.06 -8.84
CA TYR A 72 -18.93 -2.72 -9.99
C TYR A 72 -18.39 -3.33 -11.28
N GLU A 73 -19.32 -3.65 -12.18
CA GLU A 73 -19.05 -4.00 -13.57
C GLU A 73 -19.41 -2.86 -14.52
N LYS A 74 -19.01 -3.04 -15.79
CA LYS A 74 -19.30 -2.13 -16.89
C LYS A 74 -20.76 -1.66 -16.87
N GLY A 75 -20.96 -0.35 -16.96
CA GLY A 75 -22.28 0.27 -16.92
C GLY A 75 -22.77 0.60 -15.51
N GLY A 76 -21.94 0.43 -14.48
CA GLY A 76 -22.26 0.81 -13.11
C GLY A 76 -23.15 -0.20 -12.38
N VAL A 77 -23.13 -1.46 -12.81
CA VAL A 77 -23.88 -2.54 -12.14
C VAL A 77 -23.10 -2.97 -10.89
N GLU A 78 -23.67 -2.71 -9.71
CA GLU A 78 -23.11 -3.17 -8.45
C GLU A 78 -23.20 -4.70 -8.36
N LYS A 79 -22.08 -5.34 -8.02
CA LYS A 79 -21.94 -6.79 -7.88
C LYS A 79 -21.84 -7.23 -6.44
N LYS A 80 -21.20 -6.42 -5.62
CA LYS A 80 -20.88 -6.76 -4.23
C LYS A 80 -20.73 -5.49 -3.42
N HIS A 81 -21.24 -5.56 -2.19
CA HIS A 81 -21.06 -4.55 -1.16
C HIS A 81 -20.40 -5.22 0.05
N GLU A 82 -19.24 -4.73 0.46
CA GLU A 82 -18.59 -5.13 1.70
C GLU A 82 -18.49 -3.95 2.66
N GLU A 83 -18.87 -4.18 3.92
CA GLU A 83 -18.74 -3.20 4.99
C GLU A 83 -17.66 -3.64 5.98
N ILE A 84 -16.70 -2.74 6.24
CA ILE A 84 -15.68 -2.90 7.28
C ILE A 84 -15.80 -1.71 8.22
N TRP A 85 -16.01 -1.95 9.51
CA TRP A 85 -16.09 -0.87 10.49
C TRP A 85 -14.92 -0.88 11.47
N SER A 86 -14.61 0.32 11.99
CA SER A 86 -13.59 0.55 13.01
C SER A 86 -14.00 1.72 13.90
N GLU A 87 -13.69 1.65 15.20
CA GLU A 87 -13.94 2.77 16.10
C GLU A 87 -12.80 3.79 16.03
N ILE A 88 -13.18 5.06 16.00
CA ILE A 88 -12.27 6.20 16.08
C ILE A 88 -12.60 6.91 17.38
N ILE A 89 -11.64 6.89 18.31
CA ILE A 89 -11.76 7.62 19.57
C ILE A 89 -11.26 9.03 19.32
N GLY A 90 -12.16 10.01 19.38
CA GLY A 90 -11.80 11.41 19.50
C GLY A 90 -11.42 11.66 20.95
N ASN A 91 -10.14 11.54 21.29
CA ASN A 91 -9.70 12.07 22.58
C ASN A 91 -9.87 13.60 22.50
N GLY A 92 -10.63 14.19 23.43
CA GLY A 92 -10.94 15.64 23.43
C GLY A 92 -9.73 16.59 23.48
N THR A 93 -8.51 16.05 23.53
CA THR A 93 -7.25 16.71 23.25
C THR A 93 -6.67 16.14 21.96
N PRO A 94 -6.54 16.94 20.88
CA PRO A 94 -5.94 16.50 19.63
C PRO A 94 -4.47 16.14 19.86
N THR A 95 -4.18 14.88 20.11
CA THR A 95 -2.88 14.33 19.74
C THR A 95 -2.82 14.36 18.22
N GLY A 96 -1.69 14.72 17.60
CA GLY A 96 -1.61 14.91 16.15
C GLY A 96 -1.93 13.68 15.28
N ASN A 97 -2.37 12.56 15.88
CA ASN A 97 -2.82 11.33 15.24
C ASN A 97 -4.32 11.03 15.46
N ASP A 98 -5.03 11.82 16.25
CA ASP A 98 -6.48 11.70 16.38
C ASP A 98 -7.14 11.98 15.02
N GLY A 99 -8.02 11.08 14.59
CA GLY A 99 -8.69 11.18 13.30
C GLY A 99 -7.86 10.74 12.08
N LYS A 100 -6.66 10.17 12.21
CA LYS A 100 -5.95 9.60 11.03
C LYS A 100 -6.38 8.17 10.75
N ILE A 101 -6.74 7.90 9.49
CA ILE A 101 -6.91 6.56 8.95
C ILE A 101 -5.82 6.31 7.92
N THR A 102 -5.23 5.13 7.97
CA THR A 102 -4.38 4.64 6.89
C THR A 102 -5.10 3.51 6.18
N LEU A 103 -5.46 3.74 4.91
CA LEU A 103 -5.92 2.72 3.97
C LEU A 103 -4.70 2.21 3.21
N MET A 104 -4.43 0.91 3.29
CA MET A 104 -3.39 0.26 2.52
C MET A 104 -4.02 -0.74 1.56
N ILE A 105 -3.58 -0.72 0.31
CA ILE A 105 -4.01 -1.70 -0.69
C ILE A 105 -2.77 -2.38 -1.23
N HIS A 106 -2.69 -3.69 -1.01
CA HIS A 106 -1.58 -4.53 -1.41
C HIS A 106 -2.04 -5.46 -2.53
N LYS A 107 -1.55 -5.23 -3.75
CA LYS A 107 -1.79 -6.14 -4.87
C LYS A 107 -0.93 -7.40 -4.66
N ILE A 108 -1.58 -8.54 -4.42
CA ILE A 108 -0.90 -9.81 -4.18
C ILE A 108 -0.56 -10.46 -5.52
N ASP A 109 -1.54 -10.51 -6.41
CA ASP A 109 -1.40 -10.96 -7.80
C ASP A 109 -2.43 -10.24 -8.70
N ASP A 110 -2.61 -10.70 -9.93
CA ASP A 110 -3.52 -10.03 -10.87
C ASP A 110 -5.00 -10.21 -10.57
N ILE A 111 -5.36 -11.19 -9.75
CA ILE A 111 -6.74 -11.48 -9.33
C ILE A 111 -6.95 -11.31 -7.83
N LYS A 112 -5.91 -11.02 -7.04
CA LYS A 112 -6.02 -10.87 -5.57
C LYS A 112 -5.38 -9.60 -5.06
N PHE A 113 -6.06 -8.96 -4.12
CA PHE A 113 -5.51 -7.87 -3.35
C PHE A 113 -6.00 -7.88 -1.91
N ALA A 114 -5.20 -7.31 -1.02
CA ALA A 114 -5.57 -7.08 0.37
C ALA A 114 -5.89 -5.61 0.60
N VAL A 115 -6.99 -5.35 1.30
CA VAL A 115 -7.36 -4.03 1.82
C VAL A 115 -7.10 -4.03 3.31
N SER A 116 -6.23 -3.15 3.78
CA SER A 116 -5.95 -2.98 5.21
C SER A 116 -6.35 -1.58 5.66
N ILE A 117 -7.11 -1.50 6.75
CA ILE A 117 -7.55 -0.24 7.35
C ILE A 117 -6.94 -0.18 8.75
N LYS A 118 -6.04 0.77 8.96
CA LYS A 118 -5.42 1.05 10.24
C LYS A 118 -6.02 2.31 10.84
N THR A 119 -6.58 2.17 12.03
CA THR A 119 -7.03 3.26 12.90
C THR A 119 -6.32 3.17 14.26
N LEU A 120 -6.60 4.12 15.15
CA LEU A 120 -6.22 4.00 16.56
C LEU A 120 -6.84 2.77 17.22
N GLY A 121 -8.07 2.40 16.84
CA GLY A 121 -8.79 1.23 17.38
C GLY A 121 -8.23 -0.12 16.94
N GLY A 122 -7.33 -0.17 15.96
CA GLY A 122 -6.71 -1.42 15.50
C GLY A 122 -6.48 -1.45 14.00
N MET A 123 -6.09 -2.62 13.50
CA MET A 123 -5.97 -2.89 12.06
C MET A 123 -7.00 -3.92 11.66
N ARG A 124 -7.71 -3.67 10.57
CA ARG A 124 -8.56 -4.64 9.87
C ARG A 124 -7.93 -4.95 8.53
N VAL A 125 -7.96 -6.21 8.12
CA VAL A 125 -7.46 -6.66 6.82
C VAL A 125 -8.53 -7.53 6.18
N GLN A 126 -8.83 -7.24 4.92
CA GLN A 126 -9.76 -7.99 4.09
C GLN A 126 -9.03 -8.46 2.83
N LEU A 127 -9.15 -9.73 2.50
CA LEU A 127 -8.65 -10.29 1.25
C LEU A 127 -9.78 -10.30 0.23
N ILE A 128 -9.47 -9.83 -0.98
CA ILE A 128 -10.41 -9.72 -2.09
C ILE A 128 -9.90 -10.56 -3.26
N ASP A 129 -10.74 -11.49 -3.71
CA ASP A 129 -10.53 -12.30 -4.91
C ASP A 129 -11.39 -11.73 -6.04
N LYS A 130 -10.75 -11.12 -7.05
CA LYS A 130 -11.39 -10.73 -8.30
C LYS A 130 -11.72 -11.97 -9.12
N ALA A 131 -12.86 -11.96 -9.79
CA ALA A 131 -13.19 -13.00 -10.73
C ALA A 131 -12.17 -13.02 -11.90
N PRO A 132 -11.75 -14.20 -12.41
CA PRO A 132 -10.68 -14.31 -13.41
C PRO A 132 -10.90 -13.52 -14.70
N GLN A 133 -12.16 -13.28 -15.10
CA GLN A 133 -12.49 -12.44 -16.26
C GLN A 133 -12.10 -10.97 -16.08
N TYR A 134 -11.82 -10.53 -14.85
CA TYR A 134 -11.33 -9.18 -14.54
C TYR A 134 -9.82 -9.15 -14.35
N ASN A 135 -9.11 -10.09 -14.98
CA ASN A 135 -7.66 -10.08 -15.11
C ASN A 135 -7.19 -9.05 -16.15
N ILE A 136 -7.42 -7.79 -15.80
CA ILE A 136 -6.90 -6.61 -16.49
C ILE A 136 -6.17 -5.80 -15.42
N GLU A 137 -5.16 -5.01 -15.81
CA GLU A 137 -4.47 -4.13 -14.88
C GLU A 137 -5.48 -3.16 -14.23
N HIS A 138 -5.43 -3.06 -12.90
CA HIS A 138 -6.19 -2.09 -12.13
C HIS A 138 -5.25 -1.01 -11.59
N LYS A 139 -5.71 0.24 -11.56
CA LYS A 139 -4.98 1.39 -11.01
C LYS A 139 -5.84 2.16 -10.03
N PHE A 140 -5.21 3.06 -9.29
CA PHE A 140 -5.86 3.88 -8.28
C PHE A 140 -6.04 5.31 -8.75
N GLU A 141 -7.19 5.91 -8.44
CA GLU A 141 -7.40 7.36 -8.57
C GLU A 141 -8.18 7.89 -7.38
N LEU A 142 -7.85 9.10 -6.93
CA LEU A 142 -8.54 9.73 -5.82
C LEU A 142 -9.77 10.51 -6.29
N PHE A 143 -10.82 10.44 -5.50
CA PHE A 143 -11.92 11.40 -5.62
C PHE A 143 -11.49 12.76 -5.07
N LYS A 144 -12.11 13.82 -5.58
CA LYS A 144 -11.96 15.16 -5.00
C LYS A 144 -12.31 15.12 -3.53
N ALA A 145 -11.47 15.76 -2.72
CA ALA A 145 -11.65 15.82 -1.28
C ALA A 145 -13.02 16.43 -0.94
N GLN A 146 -13.73 15.78 -0.03
CA GLN A 146 -15.03 16.22 0.47
C GLN A 146 -15.00 16.31 2.00
N PRO A 147 -15.78 17.23 2.60
CA PRO A 147 -15.93 17.24 4.04
C PRO A 147 -16.62 15.96 4.51
N LEU A 148 -16.02 15.27 5.48
CA LEU A 148 -16.65 14.14 6.15
C LEU A 148 -17.79 14.66 7.04
N LEU A 149 -19.02 14.47 6.58
CA LEU A 149 -20.23 14.83 7.32
C LEU A 149 -20.80 13.56 7.97
N PRO A 150 -21.16 13.58 9.28
CA PRO A 150 -21.74 12.43 9.93
C PRO A 150 -22.97 11.87 9.19
N GLY A 151 -23.02 10.56 9.01
CA GLY A 151 -24.10 9.86 8.31
C GLY A 151 -24.09 9.99 6.78
N LYS A 152 -23.05 10.58 6.18
CA LYS A 152 -22.88 10.61 4.72
C LYS A 152 -21.80 9.64 4.27
N ILE A 153 -22.13 8.83 3.27
CA ILE A 153 -21.18 8.00 2.54
C ILE A 153 -20.47 8.87 1.50
N ILE A 154 -19.14 8.84 1.54
CA ILE A 154 -18.27 9.70 0.72
C ILE A 154 -17.27 8.81 -0.03
N PRO A 155 -17.28 8.78 -1.37
CA PRO A 155 -16.28 8.05 -2.13
C PRO A 155 -14.91 8.72 -1.98
N VAL A 156 -13.88 7.91 -1.79
CA VAL A 156 -12.52 8.38 -1.48
C VAL A 156 -11.50 7.91 -2.51
N LEU A 157 -11.62 6.64 -2.93
CA LEU A 157 -10.66 6.01 -3.83
C LEU A 157 -11.38 5.12 -4.85
N LEU A 158 -11.00 5.27 -6.11
CA LEU A 158 -11.29 4.32 -7.18
C LEU A 158 -10.13 3.33 -7.29
N PHE A 159 -10.42 2.04 -7.39
CA PHE A 159 -9.50 1.02 -7.89
C PHE A 159 -10.12 0.34 -9.11
N GLY A 160 -9.81 0.83 -10.31
CA GLY A 160 -10.52 0.48 -11.54
C GLY A 160 -9.64 -0.15 -12.59
N SER A 161 -10.25 -0.92 -13.50
CA SER A 161 -9.58 -1.55 -14.62
C SER A 161 -9.14 -0.52 -15.64
N MET A 162 -7.98 -0.74 -16.25
CA MET A 162 -7.67 -0.09 -17.51
C MET A 162 -8.63 -0.55 -18.62
N TRP A 163 -8.85 0.26 -19.65
CA TRP A 163 -9.64 -0.08 -20.83
C TRP A 163 -8.91 0.32 -22.12
N HIS A 164 -9.20 -0.38 -23.21
CA HIS A 164 -8.72 0.01 -24.53
C HIS A 164 -9.51 1.20 -25.08
N ASP A 165 -8.79 2.23 -25.53
CA ASP A 165 -9.40 3.36 -26.24
C ASP A 165 -9.29 3.13 -27.76
N PRO A 166 -10.42 2.89 -28.47
CA PRO A 166 -10.40 2.67 -29.91
C PRO A 166 -9.96 3.91 -30.72
N ASN A 167 -9.92 5.09 -30.09
CA ASN A 167 -9.48 6.33 -30.74
C ASN A 167 -7.96 6.56 -30.66
N LEU A 168 -7.23 5.70 -29.95
CA LEU A 168 -5.77 5.75 -29.86
C LEU A 168 -5.13 4.66 -30.74
N PRO A 169 -3.82 4.76 -31.02
CA PRO A 169 -3.10 3.70 -31.74
C PRO A 169 -3.32 2.32 -31.10
N ALA A 170 -3.18 1.27 -31.91
CA ALA A 170 -3.33 -0.11 -31.46
C ALA A 170 -2.52 -0.35 -30.16
N ASP A 171 -3.14 -1.03 -29.20
CA ASP A 171 -2.64 -1.37 -27.86
C ASP A 171 -2.64 -0.24 -26.80
N ALA A 172 -3.08 0.97 -27.13
CA ALA A 172 -3.22 2.02 -26.12
C ALA A 172 -4.34 1.71 -25.13
N VAL A 173 -4.00 1.77 -23.84
CA VAL A 173 -4.93 1.60 -22.72
C VAL A 173 -5.03 2.87 -21.88
N ARG A 174 -6.21 3.12 -21.32
CA ARG A 174 -6.51 4.23 -20.40
C ARG A 174 -7.01 3.71 -19.07
N PHE A 175 -6.96 4.55 -18.04
CA PHE A 175 -7.47 4.22 -16.70
C PHE A 175 -8.31 5.36 -16.09
N CYS A 176 -7.98 6.61 -16.41
CA CYS A 176 -8.75 7.76 -15.99
C CYS A 176 -8.65 8.83 -17.07
N MET A 177 -9.65 9.70 -17.15
CA MET A 177 -9.64 10.86 -18.04
C MET A 177 -9.28 12.17 -17.31
N GLU A 178 -9.24 12.13 -15.98
CA GLU A 178 -9.11 13.30 -15.12
C GLU A 178 -8.03 13.04 -14.07
N ARG A 179 -7.42 14.11 -13.51
CA ARG A 179 -6.43 13.97 -12.43
C ARG A 179 -7.05 13.65 -11.06
N GLN A 180 -8.33 13.94 -10.89
CA GLN A 180 -9.12 13.68 -9.69
C GLN A 180 -10.58 13.51 -10.11
N LEU A 181 -11.25 12.52 -9.54
CA LEU A 181 -12.63 12.16 -9.91
C LEU A 181 -13.66 13.01 -9.18
N ASN A 182 -14.75 13.37 -9.87
CA ASN A 182 -15.90 13.95 -9.20
C ASN A 182 -16.63 12.89 -8.36
N PRO A 183 -17.06 13.23 -7.13
CA PRO A 183 -17.80 12.34 -6.23
C PRO A 183 -19.14 11.83 -6.74
N ASP A 184 -19.72 12.51 -7.73
CA ASP A 184 -21.00 12.18 -8.35
C ASP A 184 -20.86 11.14 -9.48
N PHE A 185 -19.64 10.60 -9.67
CA PHE A 185 -19.31 9.62 -10.70
C PHE A 185 -19.59 10.15 -12.13
N SER A 186 -19.57 11.46 -12.34
CA SER A 186 -19.87 12.08 -13.64
C SER A 186 -18.85 11.75 -14.74
N SER A 187 -17.68 11.21 -14.37
CA SER A 187 -16.57 10.94 -15.30
C SER A 187 -16.97 9.89 -16.34
N GLU A 188 -16.66 10.14 -17.61
CA GLU A 188 -16.93 9.16 -18.68
C GLU A 188 -16.15 7.86 -18.51
N ALA A 189 -15.06 7.89 -17.73
CA ALA A 189 -14.28 6.70 -17.37
C ALA A 189 -15.16 5.57 -16.81
N PHE A 190 -16.18 5.88 -16.00
CA PHE A 190 -17.07 4.88 -15.40
C PHE A 190 -17.90 4.09 -16.43
N LYS A 191 -18.14 4.66 -17.63
CA LYS A 191 -18.84 3.97 -18.72
C LYS A 191 -17.91 3.04 -19.52
N LEU A 192 -16.61 3.30 -19.44
CA LEU A 192 -15.59 2.65 -20.26
C LEU A 192 -14.88 1.53 -19.50
N MET A 193 -14.65 1.71 -18.20
CA MET A 193 -14.09 0.68 -17.32
C MET A 193 -14.96 -0.58 -17.35
N THR A 194 -14.30 -1.74 -17.44
CA THR A 194 -14.99 -3.03 -17.46
C THR A 194 -15.28 -3.53 -16.06
N HIS A 195 -14.45 -3.16 -15.08
CA HIS A 195 -14.56 -3.58 -13.69
C HIS A 195 -13.86 -2.61 -12.75
N TYR A 196 -14.48 -2.23 -11.65
CA TYR A 196 -13.87 -1.32 -10.69
C TYR A 196 -14.43 -1.47 -9.28
N TYR A 197 -13.62 -1.04 -8.31
CA TYR A 197 -13.99 -0.93 -6.91
C TYR A 197 -14.05 0.53 -6.48
N ILE A 198 -15.05 0.88 -5.67
CA ILE A 198 -15.12 2.16 -4.97
C ILE A 198 -14.94 1.94 -3.48
N PHE A 199 -13.98 2.66 -2.91
CA PHE A 199 -13.82 2.75 -1.47
C PHE A 199 -14.53 4.02 -0.99
N SER A 200 -15.54 3.84 -0.14
CA SER A 200 -16.30 4.95 0.44
C SER A 200 -16.24 4.92 1.95
N PHE A 201 -16.19 6.09 2.58
CA PHE A 201 -16.20 6.22 4.04
C PHE A 201 -17.51 6.81 4.53
N GLU A 202 -17.95 6.36 5.69
CA GLU A 202 -19.00 7.02 6.46
C GLU A 202 -18.56 7.11 7.92
N VAL A 203 -18.88 8.22 8.55
CA VAL A 203 -18.63 8.44 9.97
C VAL A 203 -19.97 8.55 10.68
N LYS A 204 -20.16 7.83 11.78
CA LYS A 204 -21.36 7.91 12.63
C LYS A 204 -20.97 8.27 14.06
N ASN A 205 -21.74 9.17 14.67
CA ASN A 205 -21.63 9.45 16.10
C ASN A 205 -22.10 8.23 16.89
N ILE A 206 -21.41 7.90 17.98
CA ILE A 206 -21.77 6.82 18.91
C ILE A 206 -21.73 7.28 20.36
#